data_AF-A0A937RQC9-F1
#
_entry.id   AF-A0A937RQC9-F1
#
_cell.length_a   1.000
_cell.length_b   1.000
_cell.length_c   1.000
_cell.angle_alpha   90.00
_cell.angle_beta   90.00
_cell.angle_gamma   90.00
#
_symmetry.space_group_name_H-M   'P 1'
#
loop_
_entity.id
_entity.type
_entity.pdbx_description
1 polymer ?
#
loop_
_entity_poly.entity_id
_entity_poly.type
_entity_poly.pdbx_seq_one_letter_code
_entity_poly.pdbx_strand_id
1 'polypeptide(L)'
;MTTPTAPAPANVPAALNVAAALAAAGFTPQVIANALLDASVYPSLTATELARVLCDRRVAPTLDAAALTAVLTGTNRYQPDAVRAAVDAVFPPPPVTAPPSNTAFAVSGAGYLAANPAAAYNFGAGDFTVEAALRATGPGTVVARKGTAGGAGNGGFLVVARPGGSLKFATDSGFGFFEITTPSSAVLDGQWHHVAAVRSGTSLVLYVDGQQVGATTNGNAAPPLNVNNSLSLTVGTTEQSQEQFRALTGQVAEVRLWNGARSATQIRQSMWTRVPAGTAGLVGRWSGEFGRPVDLSATRNATRIAGTVTTVAGPPAIAPTNPVSPYVGAYDLTVRGTAGAWSALGTLCLFPDGTTALNDRVVSGAVLRDTSLTWPADGAVAAGAGTVTFQPTGQDPRFWPTPQTAGPVLQGTYQPPGGAVTDVRGQRRP
;
A
#
# COMPACT_ATOMS: atom_id res chain seq x y z
N MET A 1 -5.81 19.62 -64.91
CA MET A 1 -5.81 18.59 -63.86
C MET A 1 -5.88 19.30 -62.52
N THR A 2 -7.08 19.41 -61.94
CA THR A 2 -7.25 19.88 -60.56
C THR A 2 -7.40 18.65 -59.69
N THR A 3 -6.40 18.39 -58.86
CA THR A 3 -6.34 17.33 -57.86
C THR A 3 -7.59 17.30 -56.98
N PRO A 4 -8.08 16.12 -56.56
CA PRO A 4 -9.14 16.05 -55.56
C PRO A 4 -8.60 16.62 -54.26
N THR A 5 -9.23 17.67 -53.75
CA THR A 5 -8.97 18.17 -52.40
C THR A 5 -9.26 17.06 -51.39
N ALA A 6 -8.26 16.71 -50.59
CA ALA A 6 -8.39 15.79 -49.47
C ALA A 6 -9.56 16.22 -48.55
N PRO A 7 -10.28 15.27 -47.91
CA PRO A 7 -11.36 15.62 -47.01
C PRO A 7 -10.82 16.46 -45.85
N ALA A 8 -11.53 17.53 -45.51
CA ALA A 8 -11.18 18.41 -44.41
C ALA A 8 -11.02 17.60 -43.10
N PRO A 9 -10.07 17.97 -42.22
CA PRO A 9 -9.92 17.31 -40.93
C PRO A 9 -11.23 17.41 -40.12
N ALA A 10 -11.58 16.31 -39.44
CA ALA A 10 -12.82 16.17 -38.68
C ALA A 10 -13.08 17.37 -37.75
N ASN A 11 -14.08 18.18 -38.08
CA ASN A 11 -14.48 19.32 -37.26
C ASN A 11 -15.42 18.81 -36.16
N VAL A 12 -14.91 18.65 -34.93
CA VAL A 12 -15.70 18.21 -33.76
C VAL A 12 -17.04 18.97 -33.63
N PRO A 13 -17.09 20.31 -33.79
CA PRO A 13 -18.34 21.06 -33.94
C PRO A 13 -19.35 20.55 -34.98
N ALA A 14 -18.89 20.10 -36.16
CA ALA A 14 -19.75 19.56 -37.20
C ALA A 14 -20.28 18.17 -36.82
N ALA A 15 -19.41 17.30 -36.29
CA ALA A 15 -19.80 15.99 -35.77
C ALA A 15 -20.84 16.12 -34.65
N LEU A 16 -20.68 17.13 -33.79
CA LEU A 16 -21.61 17.44 -32.72
C LEU A 16 -22.98 17.92 -33.20
N ASN A 17 -23.05 18.73 -34.26
CA ASN A 17 -24.33 19.14 -34.84
C ASN A 17 -25.08 17.94 -35.45
N VAL A 18 -24.37 17.03 -36.12
CA VAL A 18 -24.94 15.78 -36.65
C VAL A 18 -25.43 14.89 -35.50
N ALA A 19 -24.61 14.70 -34.47
CA ALA A 19 -24.95 13.91 -33.30
C ALA A 19 -26.20 14.44 -32.58
N ALA A 20 -26.29 15.76 -32.40
CA ALA A 20 -27.43 16.41 -31.75
C ALA A 20 -28.71 16.25 -32.58
N ALA A 21 -28.64 16.31 -33.92
CA ALA A 21 -29.78 16.06 -34.78
C ALA A 21 -30.26 14.60 -34.70
N LEU A 22 -29.35 13.63 -34.66
CA LEU A 22 -29.68 12.22 -34.49
C LEU A 22 -30.26 11.93 -33.09
N ALA A 23 -29.71 12.55 -32.05
CA ALA A 23 -30.25 12.45 -30.69
C ALA A 23 -31.69 13.03 -30.61
N ALA A 24 -31.94 14.18 -31.24
CA ALA A 24 -33.28 14.77 -31.33
C ALA A 24 -34.27 13.88 -32.10
N ALA A 25 -33.77 13.07 -33.04
CA ALA A 25 -34.56 12.06 -33.76
C ALA A 25 -34.75 10.74 -32.98
N GLY A 26 -34.23 10.65 -31.75
CA GLY A 26 -34.43 9.49 -30.86
C GLY A 26 -33.44 8.34 -31.05
N PHE A 27 -32.33 8.54 -31.78
CA PHE A 27 -31.32 7.51 -31.95
C PHE A 27 -30.48 7.30 -30.68
N THR A 28 -30.08 6.05 -30.45
CA THR A 28 -29.26 5.71 -29.28
C THR A 28 -27.80 6.16 -29.47
N PRO A 29 -27.04 6.36 -28.38
CA PRO A 29 -25.62 6.73 -28.45
C PRO A 29 -24.77 5.76 -29.29
N GLN A 30 -25.09 4.46 -29.29
CA GLN A 30 -24.40 3.47 -30.12
C GLN A 30 -24.65 3.70 -31.62
N VAL A 31 -25.90 4.00 -32.00
CA VAL A 31 -26.27 4.26 -33.40
C VAL A 31 -25.63 5.57 -33.87
N ILE A 32 -25.64 6.60 -33.01
CA ILE A 32 -24.99 7.88 -33.28
C ILE A 32 -23.48 7.68 -33.47
N ALA A 33 -22.83 6.92 -32.60
CA ALA A 33 -21.40 6.62 -32.70
C ALA A 33 -21.06 5.92 -34.02
N ASN A 34 -21.83 4.91 -34.41
CA ASN A 34 -21.60 4.18 -35.66
C ASN A 34 -21.82 5.07 -36.90
N ALA A 35 -22.83 5.94 -36.89
CA ALA A 35 -23.11 6.87 -37.99
C ALA A 35 -22.00 7.92 -38.17
N LEU A 36 -21.42 8.41 -37.08
CA LEU A 36 -20.30 9.36 -37.15
C LEU A 36 -19.00 8.70 -37.65
N LEU A 37 -18.80 7.41 -37.33
CA LEU A 37 -17.61 6.65 -37.72
C LEU A 37 -17.71 5.98 -39.08
N ASP A 38 -18.84 6.12 -39.77
CA ASP A 38 -18.95 5.74 -41.17
C ASP A 38 -17.83 6.45 -41.96
N ALA A 39 -17.11 5.68 -42.78
CA ALA A 39 -15.94 6.13 -43.51
C ALA A 39 -16.24 7.31 -44.46
N SER A 40 -17.51 7.53 -44.79
CA SER A 40 -17.99 8.62 -45.63
C SER A 40 -18.28 9.93 -44.86
N VAL A 41 -18.32 9.90 -43.53
CA VAL A 41 -18.78 11.04 -42.70
C VAL A 41 -17.62 11.67 -41.93
N TYR A 42 -17.00 10.96 -40.99
CA TYR A 42 -15.84 11.45 -40.22
C TYR A 42 -14.80 10.34 -39.97
N PRO A 43 -14.08 9.89 -41.01
CA PRO A 43 -13.20 8.72 -40.95
C PRO A 43 -12.01 8.87 -39.99
N SER A 44 -11.68 10.11 -39.60
CA SER A 44 -10.55 10.47 -38.74
C SER A 44 -10.92 10.86 -37.32
N LEU A 45 -12.20 10.71 -36.90
CA LEU A 45 -12.57 10.96 -35.51
C LEU A 45 -11.75 10.07 -34.58
N THR A 46 -11.10 10.68 -33.61
CA THR A 46 -10.44 9.94 -32.53
C THR A 46 -11.47 9.50 -31.49
N ALA A 47 -11.10 8.49 -30.68
CA ALA A 47 -11.94 8.03 -29.57
C ALA A 47 -12.28 9.18 -28.61
N THR A 48 -11.32 10.06 -28.32
CA THR A 48 -11.49 11.22 -27.42
C THR A 48 -12.44 12.27 -28.01
N GLU A 49 -12.35 12.54 -29.31
CA GLU A 49 -13.25 13.49 -29.98
C GLU A 49 -14.68 12.94 -30.04
N LEU A 50 -14.84 11.66 -30.38
CA LEU A 50 -16.14 11.01 -30.36
C LEU A 50 -16.74 10.98 -28.96
N ALA A 51 -15.95 10.70 -27.93
CA ALA A 51 -16.39 10.73 -26.53
C ALA A 51 -16.92 12.12 -26.12
N ARG A 52 -16.22 13.19 -26.51
CA ARG A 52 -16.68 14.58 -26.25
C ARG A 52 -17.99 14.90 -26.97
N VAL A 53 -18.17 14.40 -28.20
CA VAL A 53 -19.42 14.57 -28.96
C VAL A 53 -20.58 13.84 -28.28
N LEU A 54 -20.37 12.58 -27.87
CA LEU A 54 -21.41 11.76 -27.26
C LEU A 54 -21.85 12.29 -25.89
N CYS A 55 -20.91 12.79 -25.08
CA CYS A 55 -21.19 13.33 -23.75
C CYS A 55 -21.63 14.81 -23.75
N ASP A 56 -21.79 15.45 -24.92
CA ASP A 56 -22.42 16.77 -24.99
C ASP A 56 -23.87 16.68 -24.52
N ARG A 57 -24.32 17.72 -23.79
CA ARG A 57 -25.67 17.77 -23.22
C ARG A 57 -26.78 17.69 -24.26
N ARG A 58 -26.50 18.04 -25.51
CA ARG A 58 -27.45 17.96 -26.63
C ARG A 58 -27.56 16.56 -27.23
N VAL A 59 -26.64 15.65 -26.89
CA VAL A 59 -26.54 14.32 -27.49
C VAL A 59 -26.99 13.25 -26.50
N ALA A 60 -26.26 13.09 -25.39
CA ALA A 60 -26.60 12.09 -24.38
C ALA A 60 -26.25 12.60 -22.97
N PRO A 61 -27.08 13.51 -22.40
CA PRO A 61 -26.78 14.17 -21.12
C PRO A 61 -26.72 13.22 -19.91
N THR A 62 -27.23 12.00 -20.03
CA THR A 62 -27.23 10.96 -18.99
C THR A 62 -26.22 9.84 -19.23
N LEU A 63 -25.40 9.93 -20.27
CA LEU A 63 -24.40 8.91 -20.60
C LEU A 63 -23.29 8.94 -19.56
N ASP A 64 -23.16 7.87 -18.78
CA ASP A 64 -22.10 7.70 -17.78
C ASP A 64 -20.84 7.02 -18.37
N ALA A 65 -19.79 6.90 -17.57
CA ALA A 65 -18.51 6.34 -18.00
C ALA A 65 -18.61 4.87 -18.45
N ALA A 66 -19.47 4.06 -17.82
CA ALA A 66 -19.64 2.65 -18.16
C ALA A 66 -20.40 2.51 -19.50
N ALA A 67 -21.48 3.28 -19.67
CA ALA A 67 -22.24 3.33 -20.91
C ALA A 67 -21.40 3.92 -22.06
N LEU A 68 -20.57 4.94 -21.81
CA LEU A 68 -19.64 5.46 -22.81
C LEU A 68 -18.59 4.42 -23.22
N THR A 69 -18.03 3.68 -22.27
CA THR A 69 -17.08 2.58 -22.54
C THR A 69 -17.71 1.51 -23.41
N ALA A 70 -18.94 1.10 -23.10
CA ALA A 70 -19.71 0.15 -23.89
C ALA A 70 -19.95 0.67 -25.32
N VAL A 71 -20.33 1.95 -25.46
CA VAL A 71 -20.57 2.58 -26.78
C VAL A 71 -19.32 2.59 -27.63
N LEU A 72 -18.19 3.06 -27.08
CA LEU A 72 -16.91 3.17 -27.79
C LEU A 72 -16.35 1.80 -28.17
N THR A 73 -16.45 0.81 -27.27
CA THR A 73 -16.04 -0.58 -27.55
C THR A 73 -16.92 -1.20 -28.62
N GLY A 74 -18.24 -0.97 -28.56
CA GLY A 74 -19.22 -1.47 -29.52
C GLY A 74 -19.02 -0.97 -30.96
N THR A 75 -18.21 0.08 -31.17
CA THR A 75 -17.83 0.53 -32.52
C THR A 75 -16.82 -0.40 -33.20
N ASN A 76 -16.11 -1.24 -32.45
CA ASN A 76 -14.98 -2.08 -32.91
C ASN A 76 -13.87 -1.31 -33.65
N ARG A 77 -13.84 0.03 -33.54
CA ARG A 77 -12.94 0.91 -34.31
C ARG A 77 -11.65 1.28 -33.56
N TYR A 78 -11.71 1.27 -32.24
CA TYR A 78 -10.64 1.75 -31.35
C TYR A 78 -10.04 0.62 -30.53
N GLN A 79 -8.72 0.67 -30.36
CA GLN A 79 -8.03 -0.23 -29.44
C GLN A 79 -8.45 0.06 -27.98
N PRO A 80 -8.43 -0.94 -27.08
CA PRO A 80 -8.83 -0.80 -25.69
C PRO A 80 -8.16 0.37 -24.96
N ASP A 81 -6.87 0.63 -25.22
CA ASP A 81 -6.14 1.74 -24.61
C ASP A 81 -6.65 3.11 -25.06
N ALA A 82 -7.05 3.24 -26.32
CA ALA A 82 -7.61 4.48 -26.86
C ALA A 82 -9.02 4.73 -26.31
N VAL A 83 -9.81 3.67 -26.11
CA VAL A 83 -11.13 3.75 -25.44
C VAL A 83 -10.96 4.21 -24.00
N ARG A 84 -10.06 3.59 -23.24
CA ARG A 84 -9.73 3.99 -21.86
C ARG A 84 -9.32 5.46 -21.77
N ALA A 85 -8.35 5.88 -22.60
CA ALA A 85 -7.87 7.26 -22.62
C ALA A 85 -8.97 8.28 -22.98
N ALA A 86 -9.91 7.90 -23.86
CA ALA A 86 -11.04 8.76 -24.22
C ALA A 86 -12.05 8.92 -23.09
N VAL A 87 -12.35 7.83 -22.38
CA VAL A 87 -13.25 7.85 -21.21
C VAL A 87 -12.63 8.71 -20.10
N ASP A 88 -11.35 8.51 -19.79
CA ASP A 88 -10.63 9.31 -18.80
C ASP A 88 -10.53 10.80 -19.18
N ALA A 89 -10.53 11.14 -20.48
CA ALA A 89 -10.48 12.54 -20.92
C ALA A 89 -11.81 13.29 -20.71
N VAL A 90 -12.94 12.58 -20.69
CA VAL A 90 -14.30 13.16 -20.55
C VAL A 90 -14.84 12.99 -19.14
N PHE A 91 -14.50 11.88 -18.50
CA PHE A 91 -14.72 11.60 -17.09
C PHE A 91 -13.35 11.48 -16.43
N PRO A 92 -12.64 12.61 -16.24
CA PRO A 92 -11.36 12.57 -15.55
C PRO A 92 -11.55 11.85 -14.22
N PRO A 93 -10.71 10.84 -13.93
CA PRO A 93 -10.69 10.31 -12.58
C PRO A 93 -10.52 11.51 -11.63
N PRO A 94 -11.12 11.46 -10.43
CA PRO A 94 -10.99 12.55 -9.48
C PRO A 94 -9.51 12.94 -9.39
N PRO A 95 -9.17 14.24 -9.38
CA PRO A 95 -7.78 14.68 -9.32
C PRO A 95 -7.09 13.88 -8.23
N VAL A 96 -6.00 13.20 -8.57
CA VAL A 96 -5.19 12.49 -7.58
C VAL A 96 -4.44 13.55 -6.78
N THR A 97 -5.15 14.30 -5.94
CA THR A 97 -4.55 15.12 -4.87
C THR A 97 -4.45 14.29 -3.60
N ALA A 98 -3.97 13.07 -3.73
CA ALA A 98 -3.33 12.39 -2.63
C ALA A 98 -1.93 12.04 -3.13
N PRO A 99 -0.84 12.59 -2.55
CA PRO A 99 0.32 11.71 -2.41
C PRO A 99 -0.24 10.42 -1.78
N PRO A 100 0.24 9.21 -2.13
CA PRO A 100 -0.08 8.07 -1.28
C PRO A 100 0.24 8.54 0.13
N SER A 101 -0.67 8.30 1.07
CA SER A 101 -0.50 8.58 2.50
C SER A 101 0.71 7.79 2.99
N ASN A 102 1.89 8.20 2.55
CA ASN A 102 3.15 7.56 2.84
C ASN A 102 3.46 8.07 4.21
N THR A 103 2.98 7.34 5.19
CA THR A 103 3.15 7.67 6.59
C THR A 103 4.18 6.74 7.20
N ALA A 104 4.76 7.19 8.29
CA ALA A 104 5.67 6.43 9.10
C ALA A 104 5.15 6.33 10.53
N PHE A 105 5.69 5.36 11.26
CA PHE A 105 5.53 5.30 12.70
C PHE A 105 6.54 6.26 13.35
N ALA A 106 6.06 7.30 14.01
CA ALA A 106 6.85 8.08 14.94
C ALA A 106 6.82 7.40 16.32
N VAL A 107 7.96 6.83 16.70
CA VAL A 107 8.19 6.16 17.99
C VAL A 107 8.91 7.13 18.93
N SER A 108 8.47 7.21 20.18
CA SER A 108 9.07 8.10 21.19
C SER A 108 8.95 7.51 22.60
N GLY A 109 9.99 7.68 23.41
CA GLY A 109 10.00 7.20 24.79
C GLY A 109 9.78 5.68 24.89
N ALA A 110 8.64 5.26 25.45
CA ALA A 110 8.24 3.85 25.56
C ALA A 110 7.40 3.33 24.38
N GLY A 111 7.28 4.10 23.29
CA GLY A 111 6.54 3.73 22.09
C GLY A 111 7.28 2.73 21.18
N TYR A 112 6.66 1.62 20.80
CA TYR A 112 7.24 0.63 19.88
C TYR A 112 6.18 -0.28 19.25
N LEU A 113 6.57 -1.00 18.19
CA LEU A 113 5.77 -2.11 17.65
C LEU A 113 6.28 -3.44 18.19
N ALA A 114 5.38 -4.38 18.45
CA ALA A 114 5.72 -5.75 18.84
C ALA A 114 4.89 -6.75 18.03
N ALA A 115 5.55 -7.43 17.10
CA ALA A 115 4.96 -8.54 16.35
C ALA A 115 5.06 -9.82 17.18
N ASN A 116 3.99 -10.61 17.21
CA ASN A 116 3.93 -11.81 18.04
C ASN A 116 5.09 -12.78 17.72
N PRO A 117 5.50 -13.62 18.69
CA PRO A 117 6.46 -14.69 18.43
C PRO A 117 6.02 -15.56 17.25
N ALA A 118 6.90 -15.73 16.26
CA ALA A 118 6.60 -16.49 15.07
C ALA A 118 7.81 -17.31 14.61
N ALA A 119 7.56 -18.54 14.17
CA ALA A 119 8.59 -19.42 13.61
C ALA A 119 9.23 -18.82 12.34
N ALA A 120 8.53 -17.95 11.62
CA ALA A 120 9.05 -17.23 10.47
C ALA A 120 10.27 -16.34 10.78
N TYR A 121 10.49 -15.99 12.05
CA TYR A 121 11.64 -15.20 12.52
C TYR A 121 12.75 -16.05 13.16
N ASN A 122 12.60 -17.38 13.15
CA ASN A 122 13.58 -18.34 13.66
C ASN A 122 14.55 -18.74 12.54
N PHE A 123 15.51 -17.85 12.26
CA PHE A 123 16.49 -18.04 11.17
C PHE A 123 17.60 -19.05 11.50
N GLY A 124 17.68 -19.56 12.72
CA GLY A 124 18.70 -20.50 13.15
C GLY A 124 20.10 -19.95 12.88
N ALA A 125 20.95 -20.75 12.23
CA ALA A 125 22.24 -20.34 11.71
C ALA A 125 22.19 -19.90 10.22
N GLY A 126 21.00 -19.86 9.61
CA GLY A 126 20.82 -19.54 8.18
C GLY A 126 20.77 -18.05 7.86
N ASP A 127 20.84 -17.71 6.59
CA ASP A 127 20.92 -16.31 6.16
C ASP A 127 19.62 -15.55 6.40
N PHE A 128 19.73 -14.25 6.70
CA PHE A 128 18.57 -13.36 6.84
C PHE A 128 18.95 -11.91 6.62
N THR A 129 17.94 -11.07 6.37
CA THR A 129 18.12 -9.62 6.20
C THR A 129 17.06 -8.86 6.99
N VAL A 130 17.47 -7.77 7.65
CA VAL A 130 16.59 -6.78 8.27
C VAL A 130 16.78 -5.45 7.53
N GLU A 131 15.69 -4.80 7.13
CA GLU A 131 15.73 -3.47 6.51
C GLU A 131 14.75 -2.52 7.20
N ALA A 132 15.03 -1.21 7.17
CA ALA A 132 14.10 -0.17 7.57
C ALA A 132 14.43 1.16 6.88
N ALA A 133 13.41 1.96 6.59
CA ALA A 133 13.60 3.41 6.43
C ALA A 133 13.59 4.04 7.83
N LEU A 134 14.63 4.81 8.15
CA LEU A 134 14.87 5.42 9.46
C LEU A 134 15.07 6.92 9.30
N ARG A 135 14.44 7.69 10.18
CA ARG A 135 14.73 9.11 10.37
C ARG A 135 14.80 9.42 11.86
N ALA A 136 15.97 9.77 12.35
CA ALA A 136 16.20 10.03 13.78
C ALA A 136 17.30 11.08 13.99
N THR A 137 17.36 11.65 15.18
CA THR A 137 18.41 12.61 15.61
C THR A 137 19.20 12.11 16.82
N GLY A 138 18.86 10.93 17.33
CA GLY A 138 19.50 10.33 18.50
C GLY A 138 19.59 8.81 18.37
N PRO A 139 20.46 8.16 19.17
CA PRO A 139 20.67 6.73 19.10
C PRO A 139 19.44 5.94 19.59
N GLY A 140 19.33 4.68 19.17
CA GLY A 140 18.24 3.80 19.56
C GLY A 140 18.20 2.50 18.76
N THR A 141 17.47 1.51 19.28
CA THR A 141 17.28 0.24 18.59
C THR A 141 16.19 0.34 17.54
N VAL A 142 16.54 0.03 16.29
CA VAL A 142 15.62 0.12 15.14
C VAL A 142 14.73 -1.11 15.10
N VAL A 143 15.33 -2.31 15.11
CA VAL A 143 14.64 -3.60 15.13
C VAL A 143 15.40 -4.56 16.03
N ALA A 144 14.71 -5.32 16.87
CA ALA A 144 15.32 -6.36 17.68
C ALA A 144 14.42 -7.56 17.89
N ARG A 145 15.08 -8.70 18.14
CA ARG A 145 14.47 -9.92 18.62
C ARG A 145 15.45 -10.60 19.57
N LYS A 146 15.78 -9.91 20.67
CA LYS A 146 16.71 -10.37 21.72
C LYS A 146 16.26 -9.85 23.08
N GLY A 147 16.25 -10.74 24.06
CA GLY A 147 15.98 -10.44 25.47
C GLY A 147 17.25 -10.54 26.32
N THR A 148 17.14 -10.17 27.60
CA THR A 148 18.26 -10.18 28.56
C THR A 148 18.81 -11.57 28.85
N ALA A 149 17.95 -12.60 28.88
CA ALA A 149 18.35 -13.96 29.24
C ALA A 149 19.37 -14.54 28.26
N GLY A 150 20.29 -15.37 28.79
CA GLY A 150 21.20 -16.22 28.02
C GLY A 150 20.83 -17.70 28.14
N GLY A 151 21.62 -18.57 27.53
CA GLY A 151 21.41 -20.02 27.50
C GLY A 151 20.59 -20.50 26.31
N ALA A 152 20.30 -21.81 26.29
CA ALA A 152 19.61 -22.47 25.19
C ALA A 152 18.23 -21.84 24.93
N GLY A 153 17.94 -21.55 23.66
CA GLY A 153 16.67 -20.93 23.25
C GLY A 153 16.60 -19.41 23.45
N ASN A 154 17.67 -18.77 23.94
CA ASN A 154 17.74 -17.32 24.17
C ASN A 154 18.65 -16.58 23.18
N GLY A 155 18.82 -17.13 21.97
CA GLY A 155 19.50 -16.44 20.88
C GLY A 155 18.74 -15.21 20.39
N GLY A 156 19.26 -14.51 19.39
CA GLY A 156 18.56 -13.38 18.80
C GLY A 156 19.42 -12.48 17.95
N PHE A 157 18.84 -11.35 17.55
CA PHE A 157 19.51 -10.32 16.78
C PHE A 157 18.96 -8.93 17.08
N LEU A 158 19.73 -7.90 16.74
CA LEU A 158 19.33 -6.50 16.87
C LEU A 158 20.09 -5.60 15.89
N VAL A 159 19.42 -4.55 15.43
CA VAL A 159 19.98 -3.46 14.63
C VAL A 159 19.80 -2.16 15.40
N VAL A 160 20.92 -1.47 15.67
CA VAL A 160 20.96 -0.30 16.56
C VAL A 160 21.67 0.86 15.89
N ALA A 161 21.05 2.03 15.89
CA ALA A 161 21.71 3.29 15.60
C ALA A 161 22.42 3.80 16.86
N ARG A 162 23.71 4.07 16.76
CA ARG A 162 24.60 4.45 17.86
C ARG A 162 24.99 5.93 17.77
N PRO A 163 25.57 6.52 18.84
CA PRO A 163 26.10 7.88 18.80
C PRO A 163 27.03 8.09 17.60
N GLY A 164 26.97 9.28 16.99
CA GLY A 164 27.68 9.59 15.75
C GLY A 164 27.11 8.92 14.49
N GLY A 165 25.92 8.32 14.59
CA GLY A 165 25.21 7.69 13.48
C GLY A 165 25.88 6.42 12.93
N SER A 166 26.74 5.78 13.72
CA SER A 166 27.20 4.42 13.41
C SER A 166 26.04 3.43 13.56
N LEU A 167 26.07 2.35 12.77
CA LEU A 167 25.12 1.24 12.88
C LEU A 167 25.80 0.03 13.50
N LYS A 168 25.10 -0.64 14.40
CA LYS A 168 25.46 -1.97 14.89
C LYS A 168 24.44 -3.01 14.40
N PHE A 169 24.94 -4.15 13.96
CA PHE A 169 24.16 -5.37 13.82
C PHE A 169 24.83 -6.49 14.63
N ALA A 170 24.06 -7.12 15.51
CA ALA A 170 24.53 -8.21 16.35
C ALA A 170 23.66 -9.45 16.18
N THR A 171 24.30 -10.61 16.23
CA THR A 171 23.67 -11.93 16.38
C THR A 171 24.18 -12.57 17.67
N ASP A 172 23.33 -13.33 18.34
CA ASP A 172 23.62 -13.93 19.65
C ASP A 172 23.01 -15.33 19.70
N SER A 173 23.75 -16.30 20.26
CA SER A 173 23.31 -17.71 20.38
C SER A 173 22.63 -18.05 21.72
N GLY A 174 22.54 -17.08 22.62
CA GLY A 174 22.26 -17.24 24.04
C GLY A 174 23.53 -17.48 24.87
N PHE A 175 24.62 -17.94 24.25
CA PHE A 175 25.88 -18.26 24.93
C PHE A 175 27.03 -17.32 24.57
N GLY A 176 26.91 -16.62 23.45
CA GLY A 176 27.89 -15.66 22.97
C GLY A 176 27.35 -14.90 21.77
N PHE A 177 28.06 -13.84 21.38
CA PHE A 177 27.65 -12.91 20.34
C PHE A 177 28.71 -12.78 19.25
N PHE A 178 28.24 -12.35 18.09
CA PHE A 178 29.04 -11.89 16.96
C PHE A 178 28.34 -10.68 16.36
N GLU A 179 29.06 -9.57 16.28
CA GLU A 179 28.53 -8.27 15.87
C GLU A 179 29.47 -7.52 14.94
N ILE A 180 28.89 -6.55 14.24
CA ILE A 180 29.59 -5.63 13.35
C ILE A 180 29.13 -4.20 13.66
N THR A 181 30.06 -3.25 13.70
CA THR A 181 29.76 -1.81 13.90
C THR A 181 30.43 -0.97 12.82
N THR A 182 29.66 -0.13 12.14
CA THR A 182 30.17 0.77 11.10
C THR A 182 30.93 1.94 11.72
N PRO A 183 31.80 2.63 10.98
CA PRO A 183 32.20 3.98 11.30
C PRO A 183 30.98 4.90 11.48
N SER A 184 31.22 6.05 12.11
CA SER A 184 30.24 7.14 12.18
C SER A 184 29.73 7.52 10.79
N SER A 185 28.44 7.83 10.71
CA SER A 185 27.76 8.16 9.45
C SER A 185 26.61 9.14 9.72
N ALA A 186 26.01 9.69 8.67
CA ALA A 186 24.97 10.70 8.79
C ALA A 186 23.57 10.15 9.12
N VAL A 187 23.41 8.86 9.47
CA VAL A 187 22.08 8.23 9.69
C VAL A 187 21.22 8.91 10.78
N LEU A 188 21.83 9.73 11.65
CA LEU A 188 21.15 10.47 12.72
C LEU A 188 21.07 11.99 12.47
N ASP A 189 21.08 12.43 11.21
CA ASP A 189 21.02 13.84 10.81
C ASP A 189 19.59 14.42 10.74
N GLY A 190 18.58 13.63 11.07
CA GLY A 190 17.17 14.00 10.96
C GLY A 190 16.61 13.93 9.54
N GLN A 191 17.30 13.29 8.60
CA GLN A 191 16.79 12.93 7.27
C GLN A 191 16.42 11.44 7.22
N TRP A 192 15.72 11.05 6.15
CA TRP A 192 15.38 9.66 5.89
C TRP A 192 16.55 8.93 5.26
N HIS A 193 16.95 7.82 5.90
CA HIS A 193 17.95 6.89 5.40
C HIS A 193 17.36 5.49 5.30
N HIS A 194 17.78 4.73 4.30
CA HIS A 194 17.56 3.29 4.30
C HIS A 194 18.72 2.62 5.04
N VAL A 195 18.38 1.73 5.97
CA VAL A 195 19.36 0.91 6.68
C VAL A 195 19.06 -0.56 6.44
N ALA A 196 20.08 -1.36 6.17
CA ALA A 196 19.95 -2.81 6.08
C ALA A 196 21.08 -3.56 6.75
N ALA A 197 20.73 -4.68 7.38
CA ALA A 197 21.61 -5.59 8.06
C ALA A 197 21.42 -6.99 7.47
N VAL A 198 22.48 -7.55 6.89
CA VAL A 198 22.47 -8.84 6.19
C VAL A 198 23.39 -9.80 6.94
N ARG A 199 22.89 -11.01 7.23
CA ARG A 199 23.75 -12.16 7.53
C ARG A 199 23.83 -13.04 6.29
N SER A 200 25.06 -13.29 5.82
CA SER A 200 25.35 -14.25 4.75
C SER A 200 26.47 -15.19 5.20
N GLY A 201 26.12 -16.45 5.48
CA GLY A 201 26.99 -17.41 6.13
C GLY A 201 27.57 -16.86 7.44
N THR A 202 28.89 -16.86 7.55
CA THR A 202 29.64 -16.35 8.72
C THR A 202 29.76 -14.82 8.76
N SER A 203 29.33 -14.12 7.70
CA SER A 203 29.55 -12.68 7.54
C SER A 203 28.30 -11.89 7.91
N LEU A 204 28.52 -10.77 8.61
CA LEU A 204 27.52 -9.73 8.81
C LEU A 204 27.89 -8.53 7.93
N VAL A 205 26.90 -7.94 7.27
CA VAL A 205 27.10 -6.80 6.36
C VAL A 205 26.05 -5.74 6.65
N LEU A 206 26.48 -4.48 6.70
CA LEU A 206 25.61 -3.33 6.91
C LEU A 206 25.58 -2.46 5.64
N TYR A 207 24.41 -1.87 5.37
CA TYR A 207 24.18 -0.95 4.28
C TYR A 207 23.49 0.31 4.79
N VAL A 208 23.89 1.46 4.25
CA VAL A 208 23.22 2.75 4.40
C VAL A 208 22.94 3.30 3.01
N ASP A 209 21.68 3.64 2.73
CA ASP A 209 21.21 4.14 1.43
C ASP A 209 21.67 3.26 0.26
N GLY A 210 21.61 1.95 0.49
CA GLY A 210 21.98 0.92 -0.47
C GLY A 210 23.49 0.77 -0.73
N GLN A 211 24.34 1.55 -0.07
CA GLN A 211 25.79 1.39 -0.12
C GLN A 211 26.27 0.51 1.04
N GLN A 212 27.10 -0.48 0.73
CA GLN A 212 27.76 -1.27 1.77
C GLN A 212 28.73 -0.36 2.53
N VAL A 213 28.65 -0.39 3.86
CA VAL A 213 29.53 0.39 4.72
C VAL A 213 30.56 -0.54 5.36
N GLY A 214 31.82 -0.12 5.36
CA GLY A 214 32.89 -0.82 6.06
C GLY A 214 32.61 -0.87 7.56
N ALA A 215 33.17 -1.84 8.27
CA ALA A 215 32.88 -1.99 9.70
C ALA A 215 33.90 -2.87 10.42
N THR A 216 33.95 -2.73 11.74
CA THR A 216 34.73 -3.59 12.64
C THR A 216 33.86 -4.73 13.15
N THR A 217 34.42 -5.94 13.16
CA THR A 217 33.77 -7.12 13.74
C THR A 217 34.26 -7.35 15.16
N ASN A 218 33.36 -7.73 16.05
CA ASN A 218 33.67 -8.15 17.41
C ASN A 218 32.80 -9.35 17.78
N GLY A 219 33.30 -10.22 18.65
CA GLY A 219 32.53 -11.36 19.12
C GLY A 219 33.34 -12.27 20.03
N ASN A 220 32.64 -13.05 20.83
CA ASN A 220 33.21 -14.08 21.70
C ASN A 220 32.74 -15.50 21.33
N ALA A 221 32.03 -15.63 20.21
CA ALA A 221 31.60 -16.90 19.65
C ALA A 221 31.80 -16.92 18.13
N ALA A 222 32.03 -18.10 17.57
CA ALA A 222 32.23 -18.28 16.13
C ALA A 222 30.88 -18.20 15.38
N PRO A 223 30.74 -17.34 14.36
CA PRO A 223 29.54 -17.29 13.52
C PRO A 223 29.48 -18.48 12.55
N PRO A 224 28.31 -18.78 11.93
CA PRO A 224 27.00 -18.17 12.23
C PRO A 224 26.40 -18.70 13.54
N LEU A 225 25.79 -17.79 14.31
CA LEU A 225 25.15 -18.12 15.58
C LEU A 225 23.69 -18.51 15.40
N ASN A 226 23.18 -19.43 16.22
CA ASN A 226 21.76 -19.78 16.20
C ASN A 226 20.93 -18.67 16.87
N VAL A 227 20.19 -17.88 16.08
CA VAL A 227 19.42 -16.72 16.59
C VAL A 227 17.99 -17.05 17.02
N ASN A 228 17.63 -18.34 17.14
CA ASN A 228 16.28 -18.75 17.50
C ASN A 228 15.91 -18.38 18.93
N ASN A 229 14.66 -17.95 19.10
CA ASN A 229 14.03 -17.70 20.38
C ASN A 229 12.50 -17.73 20.26
N SER A 230 11.80 -17.55 21.38
CA SER A 230 10.33 -17.44 21.47
C SER A 230 9.86 -16.01 21.74
N LEU A 231 10.71 -15.00 21.50
CA LEU A 231 10.40 -13.59 21.76
C LEU A 231 9.63 -12.96 20.60
N SER A 232 8.95 -11.88 20.94
CA SER A 232 8.36 -10.96 19.98
C SER A 232 9.45 -10.26 19.18
N LEU A 233 9.17 -9.93 17.92
CA LEU A 233 10.02 -9.01 17.15
C LEU A 233 9.57 -7.58 17.47
N THR A 234 10.50 -6.74 17.93
CA THR A 234 10.23 -5.35 18.28
C THR A 234 10.81 -4.37 17.27
N VAL A 235 10.08 -3.29 16.99
CA VAL A 235 10.54 -2.15 16.20
C VAL A 235 10.53 -0.91 17.08
N GLY A 236 11.67 -0.23 17.18
CA GLY A 236 11.86 0.95 18.02
C GLY A 236 12.27 0.64 19.47
N THR A 237 12.48 -0.63 19.82
CA THR A 237 12.98 -1.03 21.15
C THR A 237 13.68 -2.40 21.11
N THR A 238 14.28 -2.79 22.25
CA THR A 238 14.76 -4.14 22.54
C THR A 238 14.41 -4.57 23.97
N GLU A 239 14.13 -5.86 24.15
CA GLU A 239 13.93 -6.48 25.47
C GLU A 239 15.26 -6.76 26.19
N GLN A 240 16.40 -6.58 25.53
CA GLN A 240 17.72 -6.73 26.13
C GLN A 240 18.06 -5.52 27.02
N SER A 241 18.23 -5.75 28.32
CA SER A 241 18.55 -4.70 29.29
C SER A 241 20.00 -4.21 29.23
N GLN A 242 20.91 -5.03 28.71
CA GLN A 242 22.34 -4.69 28.55
C GLN A 242 22.62 -3.78 27.35
N GLU A 243 21.67 -3.66 26.41
CA GLU A 243 21.80 -2.70 25.33
C GLU A 243 21.69 -1.28 25.90
N GLN A 244 22.65 -0.40 25.59
CA GLN A 244 22.66 0.96 26.12
C GLN A 244 21.64 1.86 25.38
N PHE A 245 21.44 1.62 24.08
CA PHE A 245 20.57 2.43 23.22
C PHE A 245 19.26 1.70 22.94
N ARG A 246 18.52 1.39 24.01
CA ARG A 246 17.36 0.49 23.93
C ARG A 246 16.19 1.08 23.15
N ALA A 247 15.72 2.24 23.57
CA ALA A 247 14.55 2.88 22.98
C ALA A 247 14.95 3.82 21.84
N LEU A 248 14.25 3.73 20.72
CA LEU A 248 14.35 4.70 19.64
C LEU A 248 13.42 5.87 19.89
N THR A 249 13.93 7.08 19.68
CA THR A 249 13.08 8.26 19.45
C THR A 249 13.34 8.73 18.03
N GLY A 250 12.38 8.49 17.14
CA GLY A 250 12.56 8.67 15.71
C GLY A 250 11.37 8.17 14.90
N GLN A 251 11.53 8.09 13.60
CA GLN A 251 10.51 7.70 12.64
C GLN A 251 11.00 6.47 11.88
N VAL A 252 10.14 5.47 11.75
CA VAL A 252 10.42 4.23 11.01
C VAL A 252 9.29 3.92 10.03
N ALA A 253 9.66 3.48 8.84
CA ALA A 253 8.76 3.03 7.79
C ALA A 253 9.40 1.87 7.02
N GLU A 254 8.57 1.12 6.27
CA GLU A 254 9.02 0.00 5.44
C GLU A 254 10.01 -0.95 6.16
N VAL A 255 9.70 -1.31 7.40
CA VAL A 255 10.49 -2.30 8.14
C VAL A 255 10.27 -3.66 7.51
N ARG A 256 11.34 -4.35 7.12
CA ARG A 256 11.27 -5.62 6.39
C ARG A 256 12.18 -6.67 7.04
N LEU A 257 11.70 -7.89 7.10
CA LEU A 257 12.48 -9.07 7.43
C LEU A 257 12.45 -10.06 6.27
N TRP A 258 13.62 -10.59 5.94
CA TRP A 258 13.80 -11.60 4.91
C TRP A 258 14.46 -12.85 5.47
N ASN A 259 14.01 -14.04 5.08
CA ASN A 259 14.60 -15.32 5.46
C ASN A 259 15.77 -15.76 4.56
N GLY A 260 16.51 -14.78 4.04
CA GLY A 260 17.70 -15.00 3.22
C GLY A 260 18.57 -13.74 3.15
N ALA A 261 19.80 -13.91 2.66
CA ALA A 261 20.72 -12.81 2.43
C ALA A 261 20.31 -12.04 1.16
N ARG A 262 19.96 -10.75 1.33
CA ARG A 262 19.70 -9.85 0.20
C ARG A 262 21.04 -9.34 -0.35
N SER A 263 21.19 -9.38 -1.67
CA SER A 263 22.37 -8.80 -2.35
C SER A 263 22.35 -7.28 -2.35
N ALA A 264 23.50 -6.64 -2.50
CA ALA A 264 23.62 -5.18 -2.62
C ALA A 264 22.76 -4.59 -3.77
N THR A 265 22.64 -5.31 -4.89
CA THR A 265 21.78 -4.88 -6.02
C THR A 265 20.31 -4.92 -5.65
N GLN A 266 19.87 -6.02 -5.04
CA GLN A 266 18.50 -6.17 -4.56
C GLN A 266 18.13 -5.08 -3.55
N ILE A 267 19.02 -4.77 -2.61
CA ILE A 267 18.83 -3.71 -1.62
C ILE A 267 18.69 -2.34 -2.30
N ARG A 268 19.64 -1.95 -3.16
CA ARG A 268 19.60 -0.67 -3.89
C ARG A 268 18.35 -0.50 -4.73
N GLN A 269 17.86 -1.58 -5.36
CA GLN A 269 16.66 -1.54 -6.18
C GLN A 269 15.39 -1.39 -5.34
N SER A 270 15.34 -1.98 -4.14
CA SER A 270 14.10 -2.02 -3.35
C SER A 270 14.00 -1.01 -2.20
N MET A 271 15.10 -0.33 -1.84
CA MET A 271 15.16 0.51 -0.63
C MET A 271 14.09 1.62 -0.55
N TRP A 272 13.72 2.21 -1.70
CA TRP A 272 12.70 3.25 -1.82
C TRP A 272 11.54 2.82 -2.72
N THR A 273 11.16 1.54 -2.69
CA THR A 273 10.02 1.02 -3.46
C THR A 273 9.17 0.12 -2.58
N ARG A 274 7.87 -0.03 -2.87
CA ARG A 274 7.02 -0.97 -2.12
C ARG A 274 7.33 -2.37 -2.58
N VAL A 275 7.74 -3.24 -1.67
CA VAL A 275 7.95 -4.65 -1.98
C VAL A 275 6.60 -5.38 -1.90
N PRO A 276 6.15 -6.05 -2.98
CA PRO A 276 4.90 -6.81 -2.95
C PRO A 276 4.89 -7.86 -1.84
N ALA A 277 3.73 -8.05 -1.22
CA ALA A 277 3.51 -9.00 -0.12
C ALA A 277 4.02 -10.42 -0.37
N GLY A 278 3.87 -10.91 -1.61
CA GLY A 278 4.27 -12.26 -2.03
C GLY A 278 5.71 -12.40 -2.51
N THR A 279 6.56 -11.40 -2.30
CA THR A 279 7.96 -11.48 -2.74
C THR A 279 8.67 -12.61 -2.01
N ALA A 280 9.32 -13.50 -2.76
CA ALA A 280 9.99 -14.67 -2.22
C ALA A 280 10.98 -14.28 -1.11
N GLY A 281 10.83 -14.94 0.03
CA GLY A 281 11.66 -14.76 1.22
C GLY A 281 11.32 -13.57 2.10
N LEU A 282 10.35 -12.71 1.74
CA LEU A 282 9.84 -11.67 2.63
C LEU A 282 8.95 -12.30 3.71
N VAL A 283 9.39 -12.24 4.97
CA VAL A 283 8.70 -12.86 6.12
C VAL A 283 8.14 -11.87 7.12
N GLY A 284 8.39 -10.56 6.95
CA GLY A 284 7.74 -9.50 7.70
C GLY A 284 7.85 -8.18 6.94
N ARG A 285 6.77 -7.40 6.87
CA ARG A 285 6.79 -6.05 6.30
C ARG A 285 5.80 -5.12 6.98
N TRP A 286 6.27 -4.04 7.62
CA TRP A 286 5.42 -2.99 8.18
C TRP A 286 5.72 -1.66 7.48
N SER A 287 4.77 -1.15 6.69
CA SER A 287 4.99 0.04 5.88
C SER A 287 4.97 1.34 6.68
N GLY A 288 4.13 1.43 7.71
CA GLY A 288 3.82 2.70 8.40
C GLY A 288 2.58 3.41 7.86
N GLU A 289 2.04 2.93 6.73
CA GLU A 289 0.87 3.52 6.09
C GLU A 289 -0.37 3.47 6.97
N PHE A 290 -1.11 4.57 6.96
CA PHE A 290 -2.33 4.77 7.75
C PHE A 290 -2.12 4.66 9.28
N GLY A 291 -0.87 4.63 9.75
CA GLY A 291 -0.55 4.38 11.15
C GLY A 291 -0.85 2.97 11.63
N ARG A 292 -0.99 2.00 10.70
CA ARG A 292 -1.46 0.65 11.02
C ARG A 292 -0.30 -0.33 11.16
N PRO A 293 -0.17 -1.07 12.28
CA PRO A 293 0.88 -2.07 12.47
C PRO A 293 0.52 -3.38 11.73
N VAL A 294 0.22 -3.31 10.44
CA VAL A 294 -0.14 -4.49 9.63
C VAL A 294 1.11 -5.10 9.04
N ASP A 295 1.30 -6.41 9.25
CA ASP A 295 2.31 -7.18 8.52
C ASP A 295 1.81 -7.50 7.10
N LEU A 296 2.36 -6.78 6.13
CA LEU A 296 2.06 -6.90 4.71
C LEU A 296 2.79 -8.08 4.04
N SER A 297 3.64 -8.83 4.74
CA SER A 297 4.26 -10.05 4.20
C SER A 297 3.27 -11.23 4.14
N ALA A 298 3.70 -12.36 3.58
CA ALA A 298 2.93 -13.60 3.61
C ALA A 298 2.72 -14.17 5.04
N THR A 299 3.53 -13.76 6.03
CA THR A 299 3.40 -14.22 7.42
C THR A 299 2.15 -13.68 8.10
N ARG A 300 1.69 -12.48 7.72
CA ARG A 300 0.49 -11.83 8.28
C ARG A 300 0.51 -11.77 9.81
N ASN A 301 1.67 -11.55 10.39
CA ASN A 301 1.86 -11.61 11.84
C ASN A 301 1.12 -10.47 12.55
N ALA A 302 0.28 -10.84 13.51
CA ALA A 302 -0.40 -9.88 14.36
C ALA A 302 0.63 -9.06 15.16
N THR A 303 0.51 -7.74 15.06
CA THR A 303 1.46 -6.80 15.66
C THR A 303 0.68 -5.78 16.47
N ARG A 304 1.13 -5.54 17.70
CA ARG A 304 0.56 -4.52 18.58
C ARG A 304 1.44 -3.28 18.63
N ILE A 305 0.82 -2.13 18.84
CA ILE A 305 1.49 -0.91 19.28
C ILE A 305 1.54 -0.93 20.82
N ALA A 306 2.70 -0.65 21.38
CA ALA A 306 2.89 -0.42 22.81
C ALA A 306 3.38 1.02 23.03
N GLY A 307 2.91 1.67 24.09
CA GLY A 307 3.22 3.07 24.36
C GLY A 307 2.70 4.03 23.28
N THR A 308 3.34 5.19 23.16
CA THR A 308 2.94 6.25 22.21
C THR A 308 3.63 6.06 20.87
N VAL A 309 2.87 5.63 19.86
CA VAL A 309 3.29 5.62 18.46
C VAL A 309 2.31 6.47 17.67
N THR A 310 2.82 7.50 16.99
CA THR A 310 2.00 8.42 16.19
C THR A 310 2.25 8.22 14.71
N THR A 311 1.32 8.72 13.89
CA THR A 311 1.43 8.70 12.44
C THR A 311 1.98 10.04 11.97
N VAL A 312 3.07 10.01 11.20
CA VAL A 312 3.71 11.19 10.62
C VAL A 312 3.93 10.99 9.14
N ALA A 313 4.30 12.05 8.41
CA ALA A 313 4.76 11.91 7.03
C ALA A 313 5.99 10.97 6.97
N GLY A 314 5.93 10.02 6.04
CA GLY A 314 6.95 9.01 5.81
C GLY A 314 8.05 9.49 4.85
N PRO A 315 8.94 8.58 4.42
CA PRO A 315 10.05 8.91 3.54
C PRO A 315 9.59 9.42 2.16
N PRO A 316 10.37 10.27 1.47
CA PRO A 316 10.05 10.68 0.12
C PRO A 316 10.05 9.48 -0.85
N ALA A 317 9.06 9.47 -1.76
CA ALA A 317 8.94 8.59 -2.93
C ALA A 317 9.25 7.09 -2.70
N ILE A 318 8.34 6.40 -2.00
CA ILE A 318 8.20 4.96 -2.23
C ILE A 318 7.35 4.78 -3.49
N ALA A 319 8.01 4.66 -4.65
CA ALA A 319 7.32 4.55 -5.93
C ALA A 319 6.31 3.37 -5.89
N PRO A 320 5.06 3.58 -6.35
CA PRO A 320 4.10 2.49 -6.44
C PRO A 320 4.57 1.47 -7.47
N THR A 321 4.28 0.18 -7.23
CA THR A 321 4.70 -0.90 -8.13
C THR A 321 3.81 -1.10 -9.36
N ASN A 322 2.73 -0.32 -9.53
CA ASN A 322 1.83 -0.28 -10.70
C ASN A 322 0.73 0.77 -10.43
N PRO A 323 -0.18 1.12 -11.37
CA PRO A 323 -1.16 2.18 -11.13
C PRO A 323 -1.91 1.95 -9.80
N VAL A 324 -1.79 2.93 -8.92
CA VAL A 324 -2.39 2.91 -7.59
C VAL A 324 -3.89 3.12 -7.78
N SER A 325 -4.69 2.21 -7.25
CA SER A 325 -6.15 2.39 -7.21
C SER A 325 -6.49 3.76 -6.60
N PRO A 326 -7.41 4.55 -7.19
CA PRO A 326 -7.84 5.83 -6.61
C PRO A 326 -8.52 5.66 -5.25
N TYR A 327 -8.85 4.42 -4.87
CA TYR A 327 -9.49 4.07 -3.62
C TYR A 327 -8.52 3.73 -2.49
N VAL A 328 -7.21 3.81 -2.73
CA VAL A 328 -6.20 3.69 -1.66
C VAL A 328 -6.46 4.69 -0.55
N GLY A 329 -6.49 4.19 0.69
CA GLY A 329 -6.94 4.97 1.83
C GLY A 329 -7.32 4.10 3.02
N ALA A 330 -7.46 4.75 4.17
CA ALA A 330 -8.13 4.19 5.32
C ALA A 330 -9.56 4.74 5.39
N TYR A 331 -10.53 3.89 5.71
CA TYR A 331 -11.95 4.21 5.77
C TYR A 331 -12.53 3.74 7.09
N ASP A 332 -13.22 4.64 7.80
CA ASP A 332 -13.95 4.26 9.00
C ASP A 332 -15.28 3.63 8.61
N LEU A 333 -15.42 2.35 8.96
CA LEU A 333 -16.58 1.54 8.65
C LEU A 333 -17.61 1.60 9.77
N THR A 334 -18.87 1.73 9.36
CA THR A 334 -20.05 1.56 10.21
C THR A 334 -21.02 0.57 9.60
N VAL A 335 -21.74 -0.17 10.45
CA VAL A 335 -22.69 -1.21 10.06
C VAL A 335 -24.06 -0.94 10.69
N ARG A 336 -25.13 -1.28 9.98
CA ARG A 336 -26.53 -1.08 10.41
C ARG A 336 -27.23 -2.40 10.69
N GLY A 337 -27.20 -2.84 11.95
CA GLY A 337 -27.84 -4.08 12.40
C GLY A 337 -29.38 -4.05 12.30
N THR A 338 -30.02 -5.15 12.72
CA THR A 338 -31.49 -5.34 12.65
C THR A 338 -32.29 -4.29 13.42
N ALA A 339 -31.70 -3.66 14.44
CA ALA A 339 -32.30 -2.55 15.19
C ALA A 339 -32.30 -1.21 14.42
N GLY A 340 -31.72 -1.15 13.21
CA GLY A 340 -31.76 0.01 12.32
C GLY A 340 -30.74 1.13 12.63
N ALA A 341 -30.03 1.07 13.75
CA ALA A 341 -28.99 2.04 14.11
C ALA A 341 -27.61 1.69 13.51
N TRP A 342 -26.85 2.73 13.12
CA TRP A 342 -25.45 2.60 12.68
C TRP A 342 -24.51 2.48 13.88
N SER A 343 -23.55 1.57 13.81
CA SER A 343 -22.52 1.36 14.84
C SER A 343 -21.14 1.15 14.21
N ALA A 344 -20.06 1.40 14.95
CA ALA A 344 -18.70 1.25 14.45
C ALA A 344 -18.36 -0.22 14.16
N LEU A 345 -17.78 -0.50 12.99
CA LEU A 345 -17.30 -1.82 12.59
C LEU A 345 -15.77 -1.92 12.66
N GLY A 346 -15.07 -0.83 12.34
CA GLY A 346 -13.61 -0.78 12.34
C GLY A 346 -13.06 0.11 11.23
N THR A 347 -11.79 -0.06 10.89
CA THR A 347 -11.15 0.70 9.80
C THR A 347 -10.71 -0.24 8.69
N LEU A 348 -11.21 -0.01 7.48
CA LEU A 348 -10.77 -0.70 6.27
C LEU A 348 -9.61 0.08 5.64
N CYS A 349 -8.50 -0.58 5.38
CA CYS A 349 -7.32 0.01 4.75
C CYS A 349 -7.06 -0.66 3.40
N LEU A 350 -6.99 0.12 2.34
CA LEU A 350 -6.55 -0.31 1.02
C LEU A 350 -5.15 0.24 0.80
N PHE A 351 -4.16 -0.65 0.84
CA PHE A 351 -2.76 -0.31 0.65
C PHE A 351 -2.41 -0.18 -0.83
N PRO A 352 -1.37 0.60 -1.20
CA PRO A 352 -0.99 0.79 -2.60
C PRO A 352 -0.54 -0.47 -3.33
N ASP A 353 -0.15 -1.53 -2.61
CA ASP A 353 0.20 -2.83 -3.21
C ASP A 353 -1.03 -3.72 -3.46
N GLY A 354 -2.24 -3.19 -3.27
CA GLY A 354 -3.50 -3.91 -3.42
C GLY A 354 -3.91 -4.73 -2.21
N THR A 355 -3.06 -4.82 -1.17
CA THR A 355 -3.42 -5.49 0.07
C THR A 355 -4.56 -4.73 0.73
N THR A 356 -5.57 -5.47 1.19
CA THR A 356 -6.64 -4.93 2.01
C THR A 356 -6.43 -5.39 3.45
N ALA A 357 -6.63 -4.51 4.42
CA ALA A 357 -6.69 -4.88 5.83
C ALA A 357 -7.96 -4.33 6.46
N LEU A 358 -8.49 -5.03 7.46
CA LEU A 358 -9.40 -4.43 8.42
C LEU A 358 -8.72 -4.38 9.78
N ASN A 359 -8.77 -3.19 10.38
CA ASN A 359 -8.09 -2.86 11.61
C ASN A 359 -6.60 -3.17 11.42
N ASP A 360 -6.07 -4.13 12.16
CA ASP A 360 -4.65 -4.48 12.13
C ASP A 360 -4.40 -5.88 11.54
N ARG A 361 -5.34 -6.37 10.71
CA ARG A 361 -5.23 -7.68 10.04
C ARG A 361 -5.55 -7.60 8.56
N VAL A 362 -4.73 -8.26 7.76
CA VAL A 362 -4.93 -8.40 6.32
C VAL A 362 -6.18 -9.23 6.03
N VAL A 363 -6.95 -8.78 5.04
CA VAL A 363 -8.14 -9.45 4.56
C VAL A 363 -7.77 -10.47 3.46
N SER A 364 -7.74 -11.76 3.78
CA SER A 364 -7.40 -12.80 2.79
C SER A 364 -8.46 -12.88 1.69
N GLY A 365 -8.04 -13.08 0.44
CA GLY A 365 -8.97 -13.22 -0.69
C GLY A 365 -9.78 -11.96 -1.04
N ALA A 366 -9.45 -10.80 -0.46
CA ALA A 366 -10.06 -9.55 -0.86
C ALA A 366 -9.68 -9.18 -2.30
N VAL A 367 -10.67 -8.84 -3.12
CA VAL A 367 -10.48 -8.48 -4.53
C VAL A 367 -11.18 -7.16 -4.82
N LEU A 368 -10.40 -6.17 -5.26
CA LEU A 368 -10.90 -4.93 -5.84
C LEU A 368 -11.00 -5.08 -7.35
N ARG A 369 -12.20 -4.91 -7.91
CA ARG A 369 -12.45 -4.81 -9.36
C ARG A 369 -13.20 -3.53 -9.64
N ASP A 370 -12.63 -2.68 -10.48
CA ASP A 370 -13.14 -1.34 -10.76
C ASP A 370 -13.37 -0.55 -9.46
N THR A 371 -14.63 -0.40 -9.07
CA THR A 371 -15.05 0.31 -7.87
C THR A 371 -15.57 -0.61 -6.77
N SER A 372 -15.57 -1.93 -6.97
CA SER A 372 -16.13 -2.90 -6.04
C SER A 372 -15.04 -3.72 -5.35
N LEU A 373 -15.01 -3.66 -4.02
CA LEU A 373 -14.19 -4.53 -3.19
C LEU A 373 -15.06 -5.62 -2.58
N THR A 374 -14.65 -6.86 -2.80
CA THR A 374 -15.29 -8.05 -2.25
C THR A 374 -14.31 -8.80 -1.38
N TRP A 375 -14.78 -9.42 -0.30
CA TRP A 375 -13.97 -10.35 0.48
C TRP A 375 -14.81 -11.51 1.01
N PRO A 376 -14.24 -12.73 1.05
CA PRO A 376 -14.90 -13.90 1.57
C PRO A 376 -14.96 -13.88 3.11
N ALA A 377 -15.77 -14.76 3.69
CA ALA A 377 -15.99 -14.82 5.13
C ALA A 377 -14.69 -15.09 5.91
N ASP A 378 -13.81 -15.95 5.37
CA ASP A 378 -12.49 -16.24 5.90
C ASP A 378 -11.47 -15.11 5.68
N GLY A 379 -11.85 -14.06 4.93
CA GLY A 379 -10.98 -12.94 4.61
C GLY A 379 -10.68 -12.06 5.81
N ALA A 380 -11.65 -11.78 6.68
CA ALA A 380 -11.61 -10.97 7.92
C ALA A 380 -12.04 -9.50 7.83
N VAL A 381 -13.29 -9.28 8.25
CA VAL A 381 -13.74 -8.20 9.18
C VAL A 381 -14.16 -8.85 10.52
N ALA A 382 -13.36 -9.85 10.92
CA ALA A 382 -13.63 -10.95 11.86
C ALA A 382 -14.74 -11.93 11.39
N ALA A 383 -14.33 -12.81 10.45
CA ALA A 383 -15.03 -14.00 9.93
C ALA A 383 -16.36 -13.80 9.15
N GLY A 384 -16.65 -12.59 8.71
CA GLY A 384 -17.80 -12.25 7.88
C GLY A 384 -17.44 -11.84 6.46
N ALA A 385 -18.32 -12.11 5.48
CA ALA A 385 -18.12 -11.73 4.08
C ALA A 385 -18.61 -10.31 3.83
N GLY A 386 -18.07 -9.63 2.83
CA GLY A 386 -18.55 -8.30 2.47
C GLY A 386 -18.33 -7.91 1.04
N THR A 387 -19.10 -6.93 0.62
CA THR A 387 -19.05 -6.33 -0.71
C THR A 387 -19.36 -4.85 -0.56
N VAL A 388 -18.41 -4.00 -0.94
CA VAL A 388 -18.55 -2.55 -0.88
C VAL A 388 -18.21 -1.95 -2.22
N THR A 389 -18.93 -0.89 -2.60
CA THR A 389 -18.67 -0.11 -3.80
C THR A 389 -18.17 1.27 -3.38
N PHE A 390 -17.03 1.67 -3.93
CA PHE A 390 -16.47 3.00 -3.76
C PHE A 390 -17.15 4.00 -4.69
N GLN A 391 -17.47 5.17 -4.16
CA GLN A 391 -18.12 6.24 -4.90
C GLN A 391 -17.47 7.58 -4.56
N PRO A 392 -17.36 8.53 -5.49
CA PRO A 392 -16.80 9.86 -5.22
C PRO A 392 -17.58 10.65 -4.16
N THR A 393 -18.88 10.36 -4.00
CA THR A 393 -19.80 11.01 -3.06
C THR A 393 -20.85 10.02 -2.59
N GLY A 394 -21.32 10.16 -1.35
CA GLY A 394 -22.42 9.34 -0.82
C GLY A 394 -23.76 10.03 -0.98
N GLN A 395 -24.55 9.65 -1.99
CA GLN A 395 -25.87 10.26 -2.28
C GLN A 395 -27.04 9.31 -2.01
N ASP A 396 -26.78 8.02 -1.82
CA ASP A 396 -27.84 7.05 -1.54
C ASP A 396 -28.38 7.25 -0.10
N PRO A 397 -29.65 7.68 0.06
CA PRO A 397 -30.22 7.98 1.37
C PRO A 397 -30.35 6.74 2.28
N ARG A 398 -30.29 5.52 1.71
CA ARG A 398 -30.24 4.28 2.50
C ARG A 398 -29.01 4.24 3.39
N PHE A 399 -27.87 4.69 2.85
CA PHE A 399 -26.57 4.68 3.51
C PHE A 399 -26.19 6.04 4.05
N TRP A 400 -26.59 7.13 3.42
CA TRP A 400 -26.18 8.50 3.72
C TRP A 400 -27.41 9.40 3.90
N PRO A 401 -27.97 9.48 5.12
CA PRO A 401 -29.10 10.37 5.41
C PRO A 401 -28.80 11.84 5.07
N THR A 402 -27.52 12.21 5.11
CA THR A 402 -26.99 13.48 4.62
C THR A 402 -25.95 13.19 3.54
N PRO A 403 -26.06 13.81 2.35
CA PRO A 403 -25.09 13.63 1.27
C PRO A 403 -23.65 13.90 1.71
N GLN A 404 -22.73 13.04 1.28
CA GLN A 404 -21.29 13.21 1.52
C GLN A 404 -20.62 13.67 0.24
N THR A 405 -20.05 14.87 0.23
CA THR A 405 -19.43 15.48 -0.95
C THR A 405 -17.91 15.65 -0.85
N ALA A 406 -17.31 15.33 0.30
CA ALA A 406 -15.91 15.63 0.63
C ALA A 406 -14.95 14.44 0.40
N GLY A 407 -15.13 13.68 -0.68
CA GLY A 407 -14.22 12.60 -1.08
C GLY A 407 -14.84 11.21 -1.08
N PRO A 408 -14.05 10.18 -1.45
CA PRO A 408 -14.59 8.87 -1.72
C PRO A 408 -15.20 8.24 -0.47
N VAL A 409 -16.40 7.74 -0.62
CA VAL A 409 -17.09 6.92 0.37
C VAL A 409 -17.19 5.49 -0.14
N LEU A 410 -17.54 4.58 0.75
CA LEU A 410 -17.92 3.23 0.36
C LEU A 410 -19.29 2.90 0.95
N GLN A 411 -20.06 2.10 0.22
CA GLN A 411 -21.35 1.57 0.66
C GLN A 411 -21.58 0.17 0.10
N GLY A 412 -22.30 -0.67 0.84
CA GLY A 412 -22.63 -2.01 0.40
C GLY A 412 -23.13 -2.89 1.54
N THR A 413 -22.74 -4.16 1.52
CA THR A 413 -23.22 -5.14 2.49
C THR A 413 -22.08 -5.84 3.22
N TYR A 414 -22.32 -6.15 4.48
CA TYR A 414 -21.48 -7.00 5.32
C TYR A 414 -22.34 -8.12 5.90
N GLN A 415 -21.81 -9.32 5.98
CA GLN A 415 -22.46 -10.45 6.63
C GLN A 415 -21.54 -10.98 7.72
N PRO A 416 -21.84 -10.74 9.00
CA PRO A 416 -21.06 -11.33 10.09
C PRO A 416 -21.20 -12.86 10.09
N PRO A 417 -20.21 -13.58 10.67
CA PRO A 417 -20.26 -15.03 10.75
C PRO A 417 -21.52 -15.51 11.48
N GLY A 418 -22.29 -16.39 10.85
CA GLY A 418 -23.55 -16.92 11.40
C GLY A 418 -24.70 -15.89 11.50
N GLY A 419 -24.53 -14.68 10.97
CA GLY A 419 -25.54 -13.63 10.99
C GLY A 419 -26.14 -13.32 9.63
N ALA A 420 -27.16 -12.46 9.65
CA ALA A 420 -27.83 -11.97 8.44
C ALA A 420 -27.01 -10.85 7.76
N VAL A 421 -27.20 -10.70 6.45
CA VAL A 421 -26.63 -9.60 5.67
C VAL A 421 -27.15 -8.27 6.20
N THR A 422 -26.24 -7.32 6.40
CA THR A 422 -26.49 -5.98 6.93
C THR A 422 -25.81 -4.93 6.05
N ASP A 423 -26.31 -3.70 6.10
CA ASP A 423 -25.73 -2.58 5.39
C ASP A 423 -24.45 -2.09 6.06
N VAL A 424 -23.43 -1.84 5.24
CA VAL A 424 -22.17 -1.23 5.68
C VAL A 424 -21.90 0.02 4.86
N ARG A 425 -21.35 1.05 5.51
CA ARG A 425 -20.88 2.26 4.87
C ARG A 425 -19.58 2.72 5.51
N GLY A 426 -18.79 3.49 4.77
CA GLY A 426 -17.59 4.08 5.32
C GLY A 426 -17.17 5.37 4.65
N GLN A 427 -16.49 6.21 5.42
CA GLN A 427 -15.92 7.47 4.95
C GLN A 427 -14.41 7.38 5.00
N ARG A 428 -13.74 7.95 4.00
CA ARG A 428 -12.28 8.05 4.00
C ARG A 428 -11.83 8.90 5.19
N ARG A 429 -10.78 8.44 5.86
CA ARG A 429 -10.06 9.26 6.83
C ARG A 429 -9.34 10.42 6.11
N PRO A 430 -9.27 11.60 6.75
CA PRO A 430 -8.54 12.75 6.21
C PRO A 430 -7.08 12.45 5.91
#